data_AF-A0A8C8STW8-F1
#
_entry.id   AF-A0A8C8STW8-F1
#
_cell.length_a   1.000
_cell.length_b   1.000
_cell.length_c   1.000
_cell.angle_alpha   90.00
_cell.angle_beta   90.00
_cell.angle_gamma   90.00
#
_symmetry.space_group_name_H-M   'P 1'
#
loop_
_entity.id
_entity.type
_entity.pdbx_description
1 polymer ?
#
loop_
_entity_poly.entity_id
_entity_poly.type
_entity_poly.pdbx_seq_one_letter_code
_entity_poly.pdbx_strand_id
1 'polypeptide(L)'
;MNPIFLMSLLLGLTIGQAMSFCAPIEYIIHVEKRECAYCLAINTTICAGFCMTRDSNGKKLLLKSALSQDVCTYKDVMYRTVLLPGCPRHTTPYYSYPVAMSCKCGKCNTDYSDCIHETVRTNYCTKPQKRYNL
;
A
#
# COMPACT_ATOMS: atom_id res chain seq x y z
N MET A 1 5.47 44.58 8.06
CA MET A 1 5.53 43.50 7.06
C MET A 1 4.69 43.93 5.86
N ASN A 2 5.27 43.96 4.66
CA ASN A 2 4.57 44.41 3.46
C ASN A 2 3.41 43.44 3.15
N PRO A 3 2.15 43.90 2.99
CA PRO A 3 1.00 43.01 2.76
C PRO A 3 1.19 42.09 1.55
N ILE A 4 1.98 42.53 0.56
CA ILE A 4 2.36 41.73 -0.60
C ILE A 4 3.14 40.49 -0.17
N PHE A 5 4.11 40.63 0.74
CA PHE A 5 4.92 39.51 1.24
C PHE A 5 4.07 38.50 2.03
N LEU A 6 3.09 38.98 2.79
CA LEU A 6 2.19 38.12 3.55
C LEU A 6 1.26 37.34 2.62
N MET A 7 0.74 37.99 1.58
CA MET A 7 -0.08 37.34 0.55
C MET A 7 0.74 36.33 -0.27
N SER A 8 1.99 36.64 -0.65
CA SER A 8 2.89 35.70 -1.33
C SER A 8 3.20 34.47 -0.48
N LEU A 9 3.41 34.63 0.83
CA LEU A 9 3.65 33.52 1.75
C LEU A 9 2.39 32.65 1.92
N LEU A 10 1.22 33.28 2.04
CA LEU A 10 -0.08 32.59 2.12
C LEU A 10 -0.39 31.83 0.82
N LEU A 11 -0.12 32.41 -0.36
CA LEU A 11 -0.26 31.73 -1.65
C LEU A 11 0.74 30.58 -1.83
N GLY A 12 1.98 30.71 -1.34
CA GLY A 12 2.95 29.62 -1.35
C GLY A 12 2.52 28.41 -0.51
N LEU A 13 1.81 28.66 0.60
CA LEU A 13 1.28 27.62 1.49
C LEU A 13 0.05 26.92 0.91
N THR A 14 -0.80 27.61 0.14
CA THR A 14 -2.02 27.01 -0.44
C THR A 14 -1.78 26.17 -1.70
N ILE A 15 -0.69 26.40 -2.43
CA ILE A 15 -0.33 25.60 -3.62
C ILE A 15 0.12 24.18 -3.25
N GLY A 16 0.63 23.97 -2.03
CA GLY A 16 1.11 22.67 -1.55
C GLY A 16 0.03 21.63 -1.24
N GLN A 17 -1.25 22.01 -1.26
CA GLN A 17 -2.35 21.14 -0.79
C GLN A 17 -3.09 20.38 -1.90
N ALA A 18 -2.66 20.51 -3.16
CA ALA A 18 -3.08 19.65 -4.28
C ALA A 18 -1.99 18.63 -4.69
N MET A 19 -1.07 18.32 -3.79
CA MET A 19 0.03 17.39 -4.06
C MET A 19 -0.46 15.95 -3.93
N SER A 20 -0.27 15.17 -5.00
CA SER A 20 -0.39 13.71 -5.02
C SER A 20 0.39 13.10 -3.84
N PHE A 21 -0.31 12.73 -2.76
CA PHE A 21 0.34 12.24 -1.54
C PHE A 21 0.30 10.72 -1.53
N CYS A 22 1.33 10.08 -2.07
CA CYS A 22 1.57 8.65 -1.95
C CYS A 22 2.51 8.40 -0.77
N ALA A 23 2.02 7.75 0.28
CA ALA A 23 2.75 7.58 1.54
C ALA A 23 2.37 6.29 2.27
N PRO A 24 3.20 5.84 3.23
CA PRO A 24 2.81 4.78 4.15
C PRO A 24 1.63 5.22 5.01
N ILE A 25 0.61 4.36 5.13
CA ILE A 25 -0.53 4.54 6.02
C ILE A 25 -0.65 3.33 6.96
N GLU A 26 -1.20 3.54 8.14
CA GLU A 26 -1.57 2.44 9.04
C GLU A 26 -2.73 1.63 8.45
N TYR A 27 -2.63 0.30 8.53
CA TYR A 27 -3.62 -0.61 8.01
C TYR A 27 -3.66 -1.91 8.82
N ILE A 28 -4.84 -2.53 8.88
CA ILE A 28 -5.03 -3.81 9.57
C ILE A 28 -5.14 -4.91 8.52
N ILE A 29 -4.12 -5.76 8.44
CA ILE A 29 -4.17 -6.96 7.60
C ILE A 29 -4.77 -8.13 8.38
N HIS A 30 -5.46 -9.01 7.65
CA HIS A 30 -6.02 -10.24 8.18
C HIS A 30 -5.23 -11.42 7.60
N VAL A 31 -4.51 -12.12 8.46
CA VAL A 31 -3.64 -13.24 8.07
C VAL A 31 -4.26 -14.55 8.52
N GLU A 32 -4.53 -15.41 7.55
CA GLU A 32 -5.09 -16.73 7.76
C GLU A 32 -4.32 -17.78 6.97
N LYS A 33 -4.05 -18.92 7.60
CA LYS A 33 -3.48 -20.10 6.94
C LYS A 33 -4.47 -21.24 7.01
N ARG A 34 -4.64 -21.98 5.90
CA ARG A 34 -5.66 -23.02 5.76
C ARG A 34 -5.57 -24.10 6.84
N GLU A 35 -4.35 -24.50 7.21
CA GLU A 35 -4.12 -25.58 8.17
C GLU A 35 -4.24 -25.13 9.63
N CYS A 36 -4.20 -23.83 9.94
CA CYS A 36 -4.24 -23.32 11.31
C CYS A 36 -5.67 -22.98 11.77
N ALA A 37 -5.99 -23.13 13.05
CA ALA A 37 -7.36 -22.97 13.55
C ALA A 37 -7.82 -21.50 13.69
N TYR A 38 -6.91 -20.54 13.65
CA TYR A 38 -7.19 -19.12 13.94
C TYR A 38 -6.66 -18.19 12.86
N CYS A 39 -7.24 -16.98 12.82
CA CYS A 39 -6.79 -15.86 12.02
C CYS A 39 -6.23 -14.75 12.92
N LEU A 40 -5.26 -13.98 12.42
CA LEU A 40 -4.70 -12.83 13.13
C LEU A 40 -5.05 -11.52 12.41
N ALA A 41 -5.48 -10.52 13.17
CA ALA A 41 -5.56 -9.13 12.73
C ALA A 41 -4.30 -8.40 13.20
N ILE A 42 -3.54 -7.83 12.27
CA ILE A 42 -2.21 -7.27 12.53
C ILE A 42 -2.15 -5.83 12.02
N ASN A 43 -1.74 -4.92 12.89
CA ASN A 43 -1.42 -3.55 12.50
C ASN A 43 -0.09 -3.53 11.75
N THR A 44 -0.10 -2.97 10.54
CA THR A 44 1.08 -2.78 9.69
C THR A 44 0.96 -1.46 8.94
N THR A 45 1.97 -1.13 8.14
CA THR A 45 1.91 -0.01 7.19
C THR A 45 1.84 -0.52 5.76
N ILE A 46 1.00 0.11 4.94
CA ILE A 46 0.89 -0.15 3.49
C ILE A 46 1.04 1.16 2.71
N CYS A 47 1.27 1.07 1.40
CA CYS A 47 1.27 2.26 0.55
C CYS A 47 -0.14 2.59 0.07
N ALA A 48 -0.58 3.83 0.31
CA ALA A 48 -1.83 4.36 -0.20
C ALA A 48 -1.69 5.84 -0.55
N GLY A 49 -2.58 6.31 -1.40
CA GLY A 49 -2.61 7.70 -1.82
C GLY A 49 -2.81 7.87 -3.32
N PHE A 50 -2.52 9.06 -3.80
CA PHE A 50 -2.76 9.46 -5.17
C PHE A 50 -1.46 9.69 -5.92
N CYS A 51 -1.46 9.38 -7.21
CA CYS A 51 -0.38 9.64 -8.14
C CYS A 51 -0.91 10.38 -9.35
N MET A 52 -0.14 11.35 -9.85
CA MET A 52 -0.51 12.08 -11.05
C MET A 52 -0.34 11.18 -12.27
N THR A 53 -1.39 11.03 -13.06
CA THR A 53 -1.35 10.31 -14.35
C THR A 53 -1.73 11.26 -15.49
N ARG A 54 -1.24 10.96 -16.69
CA ARG A 54 -1.56 11.72 -17.90
C ARG A 54 -1.95 10.74 -18.99
N ASP A 55 -2.97 11.11 -19.74
CA ASP A 55 -3.39 10.35 -20.91
C ASP A 55 -3.00 11.10 -22.18
N SER A 56 -2.12 10.52 -23.00
CA SER A 56 -1.61 11.20 -24.18
C SER A 56 -2.61 11.10 -25.33
N ASN A 57 -2.86 12.21 -26.04
CA ASN A 57 -3.73 12.23 -27.23
C ASN A 57 -3.11 11.49 -28.44
N GLY A 58 -1.79 11.29 -28.43
CA GLY A 58 -1.03 10.67 -29.52
C GLY A 58 -0.76 9.17 -29.33
N LYS A 59 -1.64 8.42 -28.63
CA LYS A 59 -1.38 7.01 -28.22
C LYS A 59 -0.88 6.11 -29.34
N LYS A 60 -1.36 6.32 -30.57
CA LYS A 60 -1.03 5.49 -31.74
C LYS A 60 0.44 5.58 -32.16
N LEU A 61 1.15 6.65 -31.78
CA LEU A 61 2.57 6.87 -32.09
C LEU A 61 3.52 6.44 -30.96
N LEU A 62 2.98 6.17 -29.76
CA LEU A 62 3.76 5.88 -28.56
C LEU A 62 3.89 4.38 -28.32
N LEU A 63 5.07 3.95 -27.89
CA LEU A 63 5.29 2.59 -27.43
C LEU A 63 4.43 2.31 -26.19
N LYS A 64 3.87 1.11 -26.05
CA LYS A 64 3.01 0.74 -24.90
C LYS A 64 3.67 1.01 -23.55
N SER A 65 5.00 0.88 -23.45
CA SER A 65 5.76 1.18 -22.23
C SER A 65 5.77 2.66 -21.84
N ALA A 66 5.57 3.57 -22.80
CA ALA A 66 5.44 5.01 -22.62
C ALA A 66 4.00 5.45 -22.27
N LEU A 67 3.02 4.52 -22.39
CA LEU A 67 1.63 4.71 -21.99
C LEU A 67 1.34 4.15 -20.58
N SER A 68 2.35 3.59 -19.91
CA SER A 68 2.21 3.05 -18.56
C SER A 68 1.90 4.16 -17.57
N GLN A 69 0.83 3.99 -16.80
CA GLN A 69 0.44 4.89 -15.74
C GLN A 69 1.16 4.54 -14.43
N ASP A 70 1.49 5.57 -13.65
CA ASP A 70 2.07 5.39 -12.32
C ASP A 70 0.96 5.22 -11.29
N VAL A 71 1.19 4.29 -10.35
CA VAL A 71 0.33 4.03 -9.20
C VAL A 71 1.10 4.26 -7.90
N CYS A 72 0.39 4.45 -6.79
CA CYS A 72 1.05 4.49 -5.49
C CYS A 72 1.45 3.06 -5.11
N THR A 73 2.75 2.81 -4.99
CA THR A 73 3.29 1.47 -4.73
C THR A 73 4.47 1.51 -3.77
N TYR A 74 4.88 0.33 -3.32
CA TYR A 74 6.01 0.16 -2.43
C TYR A 74 7.32 0.60 -3.10
N LYS A 75 8.09 1.41 -2.40
CA LYS A 75 9.48 1.71 -2.76
C LYS A 75 10.43 0.83 -1.95
N ASP A 76 10.35 0.94 -0.62
CA ASP A 76 11.12 0.12 0.31
C ASP A 76 10.17 -0.69 1.20
N VAL A 77 10.42 -2.00 1.29
CA VAL A 77 9.60 -2.96 2.04
C VAL A 77 10.46 -3.71 3.03
N MET A 78 9.96 -3.88 4.25
CA MET A 78 10.53 -4.79 5.23
C MET A 78 9.54 -5.92 5.49
N TYR A 79 10.02 -7.16 5.55
CA TYR A 79 9.18 -8.29 5.93
C TYR A 79 9.28 -8.55 7.44
N ARG A 80 8.13 -8.74 8.08
CA ARG A 80 8.02 -9.19 9.47
C ARG A 80 7.35 -10.56 9.52
N THR A 81 7.68 -11.36 10.52
CA THR A 81 7.17 -12.71 10.68
C THR A 81 6.41 -12.84 11.99
N VAL A 82 5.25 -13.50 11.94
CA VAL A 82 4.40 -13.79 13.11
C VAL A 82 4.13 -15.28 13.22
N LEU A 83 3.79 -15.72 14.44
CA LEU A 83 3.35 -17.07 14.73
C LEU A 83 1.82 -17.14 14.69
N LEU A 84 1.27 -17.95 13.77
CA LEU A 84 -0.15 -18.26 13.72
C LEU A 84 -0.52 -19.31 14.78
N PRO A 85 -1.56 -19.07 15.59
CA PRO A 85 -1.97 -20.02 16.61
C PRO A 85 -2.80 -21.18 16.04
N GLY A 86 -2.77 -22.32 16.74
CA GLY A 86 -3.62 -23.48 16.42
C GLY A 86 -3.22 -24.22 15.15
N CYS A 87 -1.95 -24.17 14.75
CA CYS A 87 -1.44 -24.96 13.64
C CYS A 87 -1.08 -26.40 14.08
N PRO A 88 -1.31 -27.42 13.22
CA PRO A 88 -0.86 -28.80 13.44
C PRO A 88 0.67 -28.92 13.56
N ARG A 89 1.15 -30.00 14.21
CA ARG A 89 2.58 -30.24 14.45
C ARG A 89 3.43 -30.32 13.17
N HIS A 90 2.84 -30.71 12.04
CA HIS A 90 3.54 -30.85 10.75
C HIS A 90 3.44 -29.59 9.87
N THR A 91 2.79 -28.53 10.37
CA THR A 91 2.59 -27.29 9.63
C THR A 91 3.51 -26.22 10.17
N THR A 92 4.29 -25.56 9.30
CA THR A 92 5.04 -24.36 9.67
C THR A 92 4.08 -23.26 10.12
N PRO A 93 4.13 -22.82 11.39
CA PRO A 93 3.16 -21.87 11.94
C PRO A 93 3.51 -20.42 11.65
N TYR A 94 4.62 -20.15 10.97
CA TYR A 94 5.09 -18.80 10.68
C TYR A 94 4.45 -18.23 9.42
N TYR A 95 4.16 -16.94 9.44
CA TYR A 95 3.72 -16.16 8.28
C TYR A 95 4.51 -14.86 8.18
N SER A 96 5.02 -14.56 6.99
CA SER A 96 5.75 -13.32 6.70
C SER A 96 4.88 -12.35 5.91
N TYR A 97 4.79 -11.11 6.38
CA TYR A 97 3.99 -10.05 5.76
C TYR A 97 4.83 -8.80 5.48
N PRO A 98 4.49 -8.02 4.45
CA PRO A 98 5.19 -6.79 4.11
C PRO A 98 4.79 -5.63 5.04
N VAL A 99 5.76 -4.76 5.31
CA VAL A 99 5.62 -3.49 6.02
C VAL A 99 6.18 -2.40 5.10
N ALA A 100 5.34 -1.41 4.75
CA ALA A 100 5.76 -0.28 3.94
C ALA A 100 6.71 0.62 4.76
N MET A 101 7.97 0.69 4.34
CA MET A 101 8.95 1.63 4.90
C MET A 101 8.92 2.95 4.15
N SER A 102 8.70 2.90 2.84
CA SER A 102 8.50 4.08 1.99
C SER A 102 7.66 3.74 0.76
N CYS A 103 7.02 4.77 0.19
CA CYS A 103 6.14 4.65 -0.96
C CYS A 103 6.60 5.57 -2.09
N LYS A 104 6.20 5.23 -3.33
CA LYS A 104 6.47 6.04 -4.51
C LYS A 104 5.32 5.97 -5.50
N CYS A 105 5.22 6.99 -6.34
CA CYS A 105 4.50 6.88 -7.60
C CYS A 105 5.41 6.22 -8.63
N GLY A 106 4.95 5.12 -9.22
CA GLY A 106 5.68 4.40 -10.25
C GLY A 106 4.88 3.26 -10.85
N LYS A 107 5.49 2.55 -11.79
CA LYS A 107 4.88 1.34 -12.37
C LYS A 107 4.66 0.29 -11.29
N CYS A 108 3.49 -0.34 -11.32
CA CYS A 108 3.21 -1.51 -10.51
C CYS A 108 4.15 -2.66 -10.92
N ASN A 109 4.82 -3.26 -9.95
CA ASN A 109 5.70 -4.41 -10.20
C ASN A 109 4.91 -5.71 -10.11
N THR A 110 4.75 -6.38 -11.26
CA THR A 110 4.02 -7.64 -11.40
C THR A 110 4.74 -8.86 -10.84
N ASP A 111 6.03 -8.76 -10.49
CA ASP A 111 6.79 -9.88 -9.93
C ASP A 111 6.32 -10.24 -8.50
N TYR A 112 5.77 -9.26 -7.78
CA TYR A 112 5.36 -9.43 -6.38
C TYR A 112 4.06 -8.69 -5.98
N SER A 113 3.45 -7.92 -6.89
CA SER A 113 2.18 -7.23 -6.65
C SER A 113 1.14 -7.60 -7.69
N ASP A 114 -0.09 -7.84 -7.25
CA ASP A 114 -1.23 -7.99 -8.14
C ASP A 114 -1.70 -6.61 -8.64
N CYS A 115 -1.40 -6.30 -9.90
CA CYS A 115 -1.72 -5.01 -10.52
C CYS A 115 -3.16 -4.98 -11.07
N ILE A 116 -4.14 -4.84 -10.17
CA ILE A 116 -5.59 -4.89 -10.47
C ILE A 116 -6.29 -3.56 -10.13
N HIS A 117 -7.44 -3.30 -10.76
CA HIS A 117 -8.22 -2.06 -10.55
C HIS A 117 -8.97 -2.06 -9.21
N GLU A 118 -9.60 -3.17 -8.85
CA GLU A 118 -10.28 -3.36 -7.57
C GLU A 118 -9.89 -4.70 -6.97
N THR A 119 -9.56 -4.70 -5.69
CA THR A 119 -9.34 -5.93 -4.93
C THR A 119 -10.68 -6.61 -4.65
N VAL A 120 -10.79 -7.91 -4.90
CA VAL A 120 -11.83 -8.72 -4.24
C VAL A 120 -11.60 -8.57 -2.73
N ARG A 121 -12.61 -8.08 -2.00
CA ARG A 121 -12.48 -7.79 -0.55
C ARG A 121 -12.20 -9.08 0.24
N THR A 122 -10.93 -9.45 0.38
CA THR A 122 -10.47 -10.56 1.25
C THR A 122 -9.85 -10.04 2.55
N ASN A 123 -10.20 -8.82 2.97
CA ASN A 123 -9.76 -8.25 4.25
C ASN A 123 -10.67 -8.69 5.41
N TYR A 124 -11.11 -9.95 5.41
CA TYR A 124 -11.85 -10.53 6.53
C TYR A 124 -11.34 -11.95 6.80
N CYS A 125 -11.38 -12.35 8.06
CA CYS A 125 -11.05 -13.71 8.46
C CYS A 125 -12.28 -14.61 8.27
N THR A 126 -12.08 -15.82 7.78
CA THR A 126 -13.12 -16.87 7.78
C THR A 126 -13.08 -17.69 9.07
N LYS A 127 -11.97 -17.64 9.79
CA LYS A 127 -11.74 -18.31 11.08
C LYS A 127 -11.86 -17.37 12.27
N PRO A 128 -12.05 -17.90 13.51
CA PRO A 128 -12.06 -17.09 14.71
C PRO A 128 -10.82 -16.22 14.83
N GLN A 129 -11.04 -14.93 15.08
CA GLN A 129 -9.98 -13.92 15.16
C GLN A 129 -9.33 -13.93 16.55
N LYS A 130 -7.99 -13.89 16.58
CA LYS A 130 -7.23 -13.52 17.78
C LYS A 130 -6.48 -12.22 17.50
N ARG A 131 -6.46 -11.32 18.49
CA ARG A 131 -5.57 -10.17 18.46
C ARG A 131 -4.14 -10.64 18.65
N TYR A 132 -3.26 -10.22 17.76
CA TYR A 132 -1.84 -10.39 17.98
C TYR A 132 -1.40 -9.35 19.02
N ASN A 133 -1.34 -9.77 20.29
CA ASN A 133 -0.72 -8.99 21.35
C ASN A 133 0.77 -9.31 21.30
N LEU A 134 1.58 -8.33 20.93
CA LEU A 134 3.04 -8.39 21.04
C LEU A 134 3.46 -8.38 22.52
#